data_AF-U3P299-F1
#
_entry.id   AF-U3P299-F1
#
_cell.length_a   1.000
_cell.length_b   1.000
_cell.length_c   1.000
_cell.angle_alpha   90.00
_cell.angle_beta   90.00
_cell.angle_gamma   90.00
#
_symmetry.space_group_name_H-M   'P 1'
#
loop_
_entity.id
_entity.type
_entity.pdbx_description
1 polymer ?
#
loop_
_entity_poly.entity_id
_entity_poly.type
_entity_poly.pdbx_seq_one_letter_code
_entity_poly.pdbx_strand_id
1 'polypeptide(L)'
;MIDAILEEGVRQQTAPQQSVDLSAFDRDQFRDWYREAFRASLKEQNRTGLRLQFEAGTLEPIDPDIGKRITTSFTAWRNTVKTWLKNQGIETRRAGVLAHWMVDSAAGFQFGFLLSGDRTATVQGFDLFLNAFFREALGE
;
A
#
# COMPACT_ATOMS: atom_id res chain seq x y z
N MET A 1 8.98 23.81 -6.29
CA MET A 1 7.61 23.76 -6.87
C MET A 1 7.08 22.32 -6.90
N ILE A 2 7.87 21.36 -7.38
CA ILE A 2 7.57 19.93 -7.24
C ILE A 2 7.50 19.52 -5.76
N ASP A 3 8.41 20.03 -4.91
CA ASP A 3 8.40 19.75 -3.47
C ASP A 3 7.11 20.20 -2.78
N ALA A 4 6.56 21.35 -3.17
CA ALA A 4 5.31 21.86 -2.60
C ALA A 4 4.08 21.04 -3.04
N ILE A 5 4.10 20.47 -4.25
CA ILE A 5 3.04 19.60 -4.78
C ILE A 5 3.14 18.20 -4.16
N LEU A 6 4.36 17.68 -3.99
CA LEU A 6 4.62 16.44 -3.26
C LEU A 6 4.28 16.59 -1.78
N GLU A 7 4.65 17.71 -1.15
CA GLU A 7 4.30 18.00 0.24
C GLU A 7 2.80 18.13 0.42
N GLU A 8 2.10 18.85 -0.46
CA GLU A 8 0.64 18.99 -0.37
C GLU A 8 -0.07 17.67 -0.69
N GLY A 9 0.41 16.89 -1.67
CA GLY A 9 -0.10 15.56 -1.96
C GLY A 9 0.08 14.58 -0.81
N VAL A 10 1.21 14.66 -0.10
CA VAL A 10 1.44 13.86 1.12
C VAL A 10 0.64 14.43 2.30
N ARG A 11 0.52 15.76 2.46
CA ARG A 11 -0.22 16.43 3.53
C ARG A 11 -1.73 16.15 3.45
N GLN A 12 -2.32 16.13 2.26
CA GLN A 12 -3.72 15.76 2.06
C GLN A 12 -3.98 14.27 2.31
N GLN A 13 -2.98 13.41 2.12
CA GLN A 13 -3.04 12.00 2.52
C GLN A 13 -2.76 11.78 4.02
N THR A 14 -2.15 12.75 4.72
CA THR A 14 -1.77 12.66 6.15
C THR A 14 -2.59 13.55 7.09
N ALA A 15 -3.57 14.32 6.59
CA ALA A 15 -4.60 14.94 7.44
C ALA A 15 -5.37 13.83 8.19
N PRO A 16 -5.67 14.01 9.48
CA PRO A 16 -5.60 12.96 10.49
C PRO A 16 -6.58 11.82 10.21
N GLN A 17 -6.11 10.83 9.45
CA GLN A 17 -6.45 9.45 9.77
C GLN A 17 -5.86 9.24 11.16
N GLN A 18 -6.72 9.30 12.18
CA GLN A 18 -6.39 8.79 13.52
C GLN A 18 -5.47 7.60 13.32
N SER A 19 -4.27 7.63 13.90
CA SER A 19 -3.23 6.63 13.68
C SER A 19 -3.78 5.26 14.07
N VAL A 20 -4.42 4.59 13.12
CA VAL A 20 -5.02 3.29 13.30
C VAL A 20 -3.84 2.37 13.51
N ASP A 21 -3.75 1.76 14.69
CA ASP A 21 -2.74 0.73 14.92
C ASP A 21 -3.17 -0.55 14.19
N LEU A 22 -2.81 -0.61 12.92
CA LEU A 22 -3.07 -1.76 12.05
C LEU A 22 -2.40 -3.03 12.55
N SER A 23 -1.39 -2.93 13.42
CA SER A 23 -0.73 -4.11 13.99
C SER A 23 -1.60 -4.83 15.02
N ALA A 24 -2.59 -4.13 15.59
CA ALA A 24 -3.54 -4.67 16.57
C ALA A 24 -4.83 -5.22 15.93
N PHE A 25 -5.00 -5.08 14.61
CA PHE A 25 -6.20 -5.55 13.93
C PHE A 25 -6.29 -7.08 13.95
N ASP A 26 -7.52 -7.58 14.13
CA ASP A 26 -7.82 -8.97 13.77
C ASP A 26 -7.84 -9.15 12.24
N ARG A 27 -8.12 -10.38 11.80
CA ARG A 27 -8.08 -10.78 10.38
C ARG A 27 -9.15 -10.07 9.56
N ASP A 28 -10.38 -10.04 10.06
CA ASP A 28 -11.51 -9.44 9.36
C ASP A 28 -11.35 -7.91 9.29
N GLN A 29 -10.94 -7.29 10.40
CA GLN A 29 -10.63 -5.86 10.47
C GLN A 29 -9.55 -5.46 9.46
N PHE A 30 -8.45 -6.23 9.38
CA PHE A 30 -7.38 -5.95 8.42
C PHE A 30 -7.86 -6.12 6.98
N ARG A 31 -8.59 -7.20 6.69
CA ARG A 31 -9.13 -7.46 5.34
C ARG A 31 -10.03 -6.33 4.87
N ASP A 32 -11.00 -5.95 5.69
CA ASP A 32 -12.01 -4.95 5.33
C ASP A 32 -11.41 -3.56 5.25
N TRP A 33 -10.54 -3.20 6.22
CA TRP A 33 -9.83 -1.94 6.16
C TRP A 33 -8.95 -1.84 4.92
N TYR A 34 -8.18 -2.88 4.60
CA TYR A 34 -7.23 -2.79 3.49
C TYR A 34 -7.92 -2.76 2.13
N ARG A 35 -9.04 -3.49 1.99
CA ARG A 35 -9.94 -3.39 0.85
C ARG A 35 -10.46 -1.96 0.64
N GLU A 36 -10.97 -1.32 1.69
CA GLU A 36 -11.47 0.05 1.58
C GLU A 36 -10.36 1.09 1.36
N ALA A 37 -9.22 0.94 2.05
CA ALA A 37 -8.04 1.79 1.85
C ALA A 37 -7.54 1.72 0.41
N PHE A 38 -7.47 0.52 -0.17
CA PHE A 38 -7.08 0.33 -1.56
C PHE A 38 -8.06 1.03 -2.52
N ARG A 39 -9.37 0.82 -2.36
CA ARG A 39 -10.41 1.50 -3.18
C ARG A 39 -10.37 3.01 -3.06
N ALA A 40 -10.06 3.53 -1.87
CA ALA A 40 -9.88 4.95 -1.63
C ALA A 40 -8.63 5.49 -2.33
N SER A 41 -7.54 4.72 -2.38
CA SER A 41 -6.31 5.11 -3.10
C SER A 41 -6.54 5.31 -4.61
N LEU A 42 -7.51 4.61 -5.19
CA LEU A 42 -7.85 4.68 -6.63
C LEU A 42 -8.90 5.75 -6.98
N LYS A 43 -9.29 6.64 -6.05
CA LYS A 43 -10.17 7.76 -6.39
C LYS A 43 -9.47 8.71 -7.37
N GLU A 44 -10.19 9.25 -8.34
CA GLU A 44 -9.60 10.10 -9.39
C GLU A 44 -8.82 11.29 -8.82
N GLN A 45 -9.34 11.91 -7.75
CA GLN A 45 -8.66 12.99 -7.03
C GLN A 45 -7.27 12.62 -6.48
N ASN A 46 -7.00 11.34 -6.26
CA ASN A 46 -5.72 10.83 -5.75
C ASN A 46 -4.75 10.44 -6.88
N ARG A 47 -5.22 10.38 -8.14
CA ARG A 47 -4.47 9.80 -9.27
C ARG A 47 -3.16 10.54 -9.54
N THR A 48 -3.19 11.87 -9.54
CA THR A 48 -1.98 12.69 -9.73
C THR A 48 -0.98 12.47 -8.58
N GLY A 49 -1.46 12.45 -7.33
CA GLY A 49 -0.60 12.20 -6.17
C GLY A 49 0.03 10.81 -6.23
N LEU A 50 -0.76 9.79 -6.56
CA LEU A 50 -0.29 8.42 -6.72
C LEU A 50 0.79 8.29 -7.81
N ARG A 51 0.59 8.98 -8.94
CA ARG A 51 1.58 9.05 -10.03
C ARG A 51 2.89 9.68 -9.57
N LEU A 52 2.81 10.84 -8.92
CA LEU A 52 3.99 11.55 -8.43
C LEU A 52 4.78 10.72 -7.40
N GLN A 53 4.08 9.99 -6.52
CA GLN A 53 4.72 9.07 -5.58
C GLN A 53 5.45 7.94 -6.30
N PHE A 54 4.83 7.34 -7.32
CA PHE A 54 5.45 6.28 -8.09
C PHE A 54 6.71 6.78 -8.81
N GLU A 55 6.59 7.89 -9.55
CA GLU A 55 7.71 8.51 -10.26
C GLU A 55 8.84 8.86 -9.28
N ALA A 56 8.53 9.52 -8.16
CA ALA A 56 9.51 9.87 -7.14
C ALA A 56 10.22 8.64 -6.56
N GLY A 57 9.49 7.60 -6.19
CA GLY A 57 10.08 6.36 -5.68
C GLY A 57 10.98 5.65 -6.69
N THR A 58 10.59 5.63 -7.97
CA THR A 58 11.41 5.02 -9.04
C THR A 58 12.68 5.80 -9.36
N LEU A 59 12.69 7.11 -9.09
CA LEU A 59 13.85 7.97 -9.33
C LEU A 59 14.85 7.99 -8.17
N GLU A 60 14.55 7.42 -7.00
CA GLU A 60 15.46 7.41 -5.84
C GLU A 60 16.90 6.97 -6.16
N PRO A 61 17.13 5.90 -6.96
CA PRO A 61 18.50 5.46 -7.28
C PRO A 61 19.29 6.48 -8.10
N ILE A 62 18.61 7.43 -8.74
CA ILE A 62 19.20 8.50 -9.56
C ILE A 62 19.31 9.79 -8.73
N ASP A 63 18.25 10.14 -8.00
CA ASP A 63 18.18 11.30 -7.12
C ASP A 63 17.52 10.90 -5.78
N PRO A 64 18.34 10.60 -4.74
CA PRO A 64 17.83 10.13 -3.46
C PRO A 64 16.88 11.10 -2.77
N ASP A 65 17.06 12.41 -2.96
CA ASP A 65 16.26 13.42 -2.26
C ASP A 65 14.80 13.42 -2.74
N ILE A 66 14.57 13.06 -4.00
CA ILE A 66 13.24 12.95 -4.59
C ILE A 66 12.48 11.74 -4.03
N GLY A 67 13.14 10.59 -3.93
CA GLY A 67 12.46 9.31 -3.70
C GLY A 67 12.47 8.78 -2.26
N LYS A 68 13.45 9.18 -1.44
CA LYS A 68 13.70 8.58 -0.12
C LYS A 68 12.50 8.61 0.81
N ARG A 69 11.70 9.67 0.78
CA ARG A 69 10.47 9.76 1.59
C ARG A 69 9.48 8.65 1.20
N ILE A 70 9.28 8.44 -0.09
CA ILE A 70 8.32 7.46 -0.61
C ILE A 70 8.79 6.04 -0.32
N THR A 71 10.05 5.73 -0.58
CA THR A 71 10.60 4.38 -0.36
C THR A 71 10.73 4.04 1.13
N THR A 72 10.98 5.03 1.98
CA THR A 72 10.88 4.89 3.44
C THR A 72 9.46 4.56 3.87
N SER A 73 8.45 5.31 3.40
CA SER A 73 7.04 5.04 3.72
C SER A 73 6.58 3.67 3.22
N PHE A 74 6.99 3.27 2.02
CA PHE A 74 6.70 1.96 1.45
C PHE A 74 7.32 0.82 2.29
N THR A 75 8.58 0.99 2.70
CA THR A 75 9.27 0.03 3.58
C THR A 75 8.64 -0.04 4.97
N ALA A 76 8.23 1.10 5.52
CA ALA A 76 7.52 1.17 6.79
C ALA A 76 6.18 0.41 6.71
N TRP A 77 5.42 0.60 5.63
CA TRP A 77 4.18 -0.15 5.41
C TRP A 77 4.42 -1.66 5.35
N ARG A 78 5.43 -2.12 4.61
CA ARG A 78 5.81 -3.54 4.57
C ARG A 78 6.16 -4.08 5.96
N ASN A 79 6.85 -3.30 6.79
CA ASN A 79 7.15 -3.69 8.17
C ASN A 79 5.91 -3.74 9.07
N THR A 80 4.93 -2.86 8.87
CA THR A 80 3.63 -2.92 9.55
C THR A 80 2.90 -4.22 9.21
N VAL A 81 2.80 -4.56 7.92
CA VAL A 81 2.18 -5.82 7.46
C VAL A 81 2.90 -7.04 8.03
N LYS A 82 4.24 -7.04 8.01
CA LYS A 82 5.04 -8.11 8.62
C LYS A 82 4.76 -8.27 10.11
N THR A 83 4.69 -7.16 10.85
CA THR A 83 4.39 -7.16 12.29
C THR A 83 2.99 -7.70 12.54
N TRP A 84 2.00 -7.24 11.78
CA TRP A 84 0.64 -7.76 11.85
C TRP A 84 0.58 -9.28 11.60
N LEU A 85 1.24 -9.78 10.53
CA LEU A 85 1.31 -11.22 10.24
C LEU A 85 1.92 -12.03 11.39
N LYS A 86 2.98 -11.50 12.03
CA LYS A 86 3.57 -12.14 13.21
C LYS A 86 2.58 -12.20 14.38
N ASN A 87 1.80 -11.14 14.59
CA ASN A 87 0.76 -11.11 15.63
C ASN A 87 -0.36 -12.13 15.35
N GLN A 88 -0.58 -12.49 14.07
CA GLN A 88 -1.50 -13.58 13.68
C GLN A 88 -0.90 -14.99 13.85
N GLY A 89 0.32 -15.11 14.40
CA GLY A 89 1.01 -16.38 14.64
C GLY A 89 1.87 -16.88 13.47
N ILE A 90 2.10 -16.05 12.44
CA ILE A 90 2.95 -16.44 11.31
C ILE A 90 4.43 -16.32 11.68
N GLU A 91 5.20 -17.37 11.38
CA GLU A 91 6.65 -17.41 11.58
C GLU A 91 7.36 -16.24 10.86
N THR A 92 8.43 -15.69 11.45
CA THR A 92 9.05 -14.43 11.03
C THR A 92 9.54 -14.41 9.58
N ARG A 93 10.17 -15.50 9.10
CA ARG A 93 10.62 -15.61 7.71
C ARG A 93 9.43 -15.69 6.75
N ARG A 94 8.43 -16.52 7.04
CA ARG A 94 7.19 -16.60 6.24
C ARG A 94 6.45 -15.26 6.23
N ALA A 95 6.35 -14.57 7.37
CA ALA A 95 5.74 -13.25 7.49
C ALA A 95 6.46 -12.20 6.63
N GLY A 96 7.79 -12.29 6.51
CA GLY A 96 8.56 -11.43 5.60
C GLY A 96 8.18 -11.64 4.13
N VAL A 97 8.09 -12.89 3.69
CA VAL A 97 7.70 -13.23 2.30
C VAL A 97 6.27 -12.80 2.01
N LEU A 98 5.34 -13.06 2.93
CA LEU A 98 3.94 -12.66 2.78
C LEU A 98 3.77 -11.13 2.81
N ALA A 99 4.52 -10.40 3.64
CA ALA A 99 4.49 -8.93 3.62
C ALA A 99 4.95 -8.35 2.28
N HIS A 100 5.98 -8.95 1.66
CA HIS A 100 6.37 -8.63 0.29
C HIS A 100 5.22 -8.88 -0.69
N TRP A 101 4.65 -10.09 -0.68
CA TRP A 101 3.56 -10.44 -1.58
C TRP A 101 2.38 -9.48 -1.45
N MET A 102 2.00 -9.10 -0.22
CA MET A 102 0.92 -8.15 0.03
C MET A 102 1.21 -6.75 -0.52
N VAL A 103 2.31 -6.16 -0.07
CA VAL A 103 2.61 -4.75 -0.34
C VAL A 103 3.02 -4.53 -1.80
N ASP A 104 3.79 -5.46 -2.36
CA ASP A 104 4.30 -5.35 -3.72
C ASP A 104 3.16 -5.57 -4.73
N SER A 105 2.21 -6.47 -4.45
CA SER A 105 1.03 -6.67 -5.30
C SER A 105 0.12 -5.44 -5.30
N ALA A 106 -0.15 -4.84 -4.13
CA ALA A 106 -0.97 -3.63 -4.04
C ALA A 106 -0.37 -2.46 -4.83
N ALA A 107 0.95 -2.25 -4.71
CA ALA A 107 1.66 -1.25 -5.51
C ALA A 107 1.59 -1.57 -7.01
N GLY A 108 1.70 -2.84 -7.40
CA GLY A 108 1.53 -3.30 -8.77
C GLY A 108 0.15 -2.98 -9.34
N PHE A 109 -0.92 -3.21 -8.58
CA PHE A 109 -2.28 -2.85 -9.00
C PHE A 109 -2.47 -1.33 -9.12
N GLN A 110 -1.94 -0.55 -8.17
CA GLN A 110 -1.94 0.91 -8.25
C GLN A 110 -1.23 1.41 -9.51
N PHE A 111 -0.08 0.83 -9.83
CA PHE A 111 0.65 1.16 -11.07
C PHE A 111 -0.14 0.75 -12.32
N GLY A 112 -0.74 -0.45 -12.33
CA GLY A 112 -1.62 -0.89 -13.43
C GLY A 112 -2.81 0.04 -13.64
N PHE A 113 -3.40 0.58 -12.56
CA PHE A 113 -4.43 1.62 -12.64
C PHE A 113 -3.91 2.93 -13.23
N LEU A 114 -2.70 3.38 -12.86
CA LEU A 114 -2.11 4.58 -13.44
C LEU A 114 -1.96 4.47 -14.97
N LEU A 115 -1.56 3.29 -15.46
CA LEU A 115 -1.38 3.01 -16.88
C LEU A 115 -2.71 2.88 -17.64
N SER A 116 -3.67 2.13 -17.09
CA SER A 116 -4.91 1.78 -17.80
C SER A 116 -6.04 2.78 -17.58
N GLY A 117 -6.09 3.43 -16.42
CA GLY A 117 -7.26 4.16 -15.93
C GLY A 117 -8.45 3.27 -15.56
N ASP A 118 -8.35 1.94 -15.69
CA ASP A 118 -9.46 1.03 -15.41
C ASP A 118 -9.54 0.70 -13.91
N ARG A 119 -10.25 1.58 -13.20
CA ARG A 119 -10.52 1.40 -11.77
C ARG A 119 -11.28 0.11 -11.47
N THR A 120 -12.24 -0.26 -12.33
CA THR A 120 -13.12 -1.41 -12.08
C THR A 120 -12.34 -2.71 -12.15
N ALA A 121 -11.59 -2.93 -13.22
CA ALA A 121 -10.76 -4.12 -13.36
C ALA A 121 -9.67 -4.18 -12.29
N THR A 122 -9.07 -3.04 -11.94
CA THR A 122 -8.05 -2.98 -10.88
C THR A 122 -8.62 -3.39 -9.52
N VAL A 123 -9.80 -2.89 -9.14
CA VAL A 123 -10.44 -3.27 -7.86
C VAL A 123 -10.81 -4.75 -7.86
N GLN A 124 -11.37 -5.28 -8.95
CA GLN A 124 -11.70 -6.70 -9.04
C GLN A 124 -10.45 -7.59 -8.92
N GLY A 125 -9.36 -7.22 -9.59
CA GLY A 125 -8.08 -7.92 -9.49
C GLY A 125 -7.52 -7.90 -8.07
N PHE A 126 -7.56 -6.74 -7.40
CA PHE A 126 -7.12 -6.60 -6.02
C PHE A 126 -7.98 -7.41 -5.04
N ASP A 127 -9.31 -7.41 -5.20
CA ASP A 127 -10.21 -8.18 -4.34
C ASP A 127 -9.96 -9.70 -4.47
N LEU A 128 -9.74 -10.19 -5.69
CA LEU A 128 -9.36 -11.58 -5.94
C LEU A 128 -8.02 -11.91 -5.28
N PHE A 129 -7.03 -11.04 -5.47
CA PHE A 129 -5.71 -11.17 -4.86
C PHE A 129 -5.81 -11.20 -3.32
N LEU A 130 -6.55 -10.29 -2.71
CA LEU A 130 -6.67 -10.19 -1.26
C LEU A 130 -7.30 -11.46 -0.68
N ASN A 131 -8.33 -11.99 -1.32
CA ASN A 131 -8.93 -13.27 -0.90
C ASN A 131 -7.93 -14.43 -1.01
N ALA A 132 -7.16 -14.50 -2.09
CA ALA A 132 -6.13 -15.53 -2.26
C ALA A 132 -5.00 -15.40 -1.24
N PHE A 133 -4.61 -14.17 -0.90
CA PHE A 133 -3.63 -13.89 0.14
C PHE A 133 -4.11 -14.42 1.49
N PHE A 134 -5.34 -14.11 1.90
CA PHE A 134 -5.87 -14.53 3.20
C PHE A 134 -5.95 -16.05 3.32
N ARG A 135 -6.36 -16.73 2.24
CA ARG A 135 -6.35 -18.20 2.17
C ARG A 135 -4.96 -18.79 2.39
N GLU A 136 -3.97 -18.30 1.63
CA GLU A 136 -2.59 -18.84 1.69
C GLU A 136 -1.86 -18.45 2.98
N ALA A 137 -2.08 -17.24 3.48
CA ALA A 137 -1.39 -16.71 4.64
C ALA A 137 -1.98 -17.25 5.95
N LEU A 138 -3.30 -17.39 6.04
CA LEU A 138 -4.04 -17.56 7.31
C LEU A 138 -4.92 -18.81 7.36
N GLY A 139 -5.04 -19.55 6.25
CA GLY A 139 -5.80 -20.80 6.16
C GLY A 139 -7.32 -20.61 6.04
N GLU A 140 -7.78 -19.49 5.48
CA GLU A 140 -9.19 -19.14 5.27
C GLU A 140 -9.80 -19.68 3.96
#